data_AF-A1B165-F1
#
_entry.id   AF-A1B165-F1
#
_cell.length_a   1.000
_cell.length_b   1.000
_cell.length_c   1.000
_cell.angle_alpha   90.00
_cell.angle_beta   90.00
_cell.angle_gamma   90.00
#
_symmetry.space_group_name_H-M   'P 1'
#
loop_
_entity.id
_entity.type
_entity.pdbx_description
1 polymer ?
#
loop_
_entity_poly.entity_id
_entity_poly.type
_entity_poly.pdbx_seq_one_letter_code
_entity_poly.pdbx_strand_id
1 'polypeptide(L)'
;MTRKLTSAPKHGHTSMLYSTVHTDLDTLDADIAFLGIPYGSAYTMDEVTNDQTRAPTAVRQATDRAVRLLDRYDFDIGGTLYDGRDVRAVDCGDVTGDPVDPKAHSRNAEEAVRKILAAGALPLIIGGDHGIPIPVLRAYDDQGPITLIQIDAHLDWRDQINGVHDGLSSPIRRASEMPHVQEIFQIGIRAQGTARPEEYEAAQAYGSNIVTAYELHEKGMQAILERIPDGGRYYITVDADGVDPSVMPGVAGPAFGGVTYCQMRELLHGLVRKGRVVGMDIVEITPSKDVNQLTAIAAGRFFVNLVGAAVRAGYFDQRISQRAARPAA
;
A
#
# COMPACT_ATOMS: atom_id res chain seq x y z
N MET A 1 18.76 12.39 -21.89
CA MET A 1 17.66 11.40 -21.90
C MET A 1 16.96 11.51 -20.56
N THR A 2 15.65 11.73 -20.53
CA THR A 2 14.86 11.66 -19.30
C THR A 2 15.06 10.28 -18.68
N ARG A 3 15.38 10.24 -17.37
CA ARG A 3 15.63 8.99 -16.65
C ARG A 3 14.30 8.23 -16.55
N LYS A 4 14.22 7.04 -17.13
CA LYS A 4 13.01 6.21 -17.11
C LYS A 4 12.82 5.58 -15.72
N LEU A 5 11.90 6.15 -14.93
CA LEU A 5 11.64 5.75 -13.54
C LEU A 5 10.93 4.40 -13.45
N THR A 6 10.05 4.08 -14.40
CA THR A 6 9.28 2.83 -14.40
C THR A 6 9.38 2.07 -15.71
N SER A 7 9.18 0.76 -15.65
CA SER A 7 9.15 -0.14 -16.79
C SER A 7 7.86 -0.94 -16.80
N ALA A 8 7.35 -1.30 -17.98
CA ALA A 8 6.13 -2.09 -18.07
C ALA A 8 6.32 -3.45 -17.36
N PRO A 9 5.24 -4.04 -16.81
CA PRO A 9 5.31 -5.34 -16.12
C PRO A 9 5.99 -6.40 -17.00
N LYS A 10 6.95 -7.14 -16.41
CA LYS A 10 7.87 -8.00 -17.17
C LYS A 10 7.22 -9.29 -17.70
N HIS A 11 6.18 -9.82 -17.04
CA HIS A 11 5.63 -11.16 -17.31
C HIS A 11 4.11 -11.27 -17.07
N GLY A 12 3.39 -11.98 -17.96
CA GLY A 12 1.98 -12.35 -17.76
C GLY A 12 0.98 -11.18 -17.91
N HIS A 13 -0.21 -11.32 -17.31
CA HIS A 13 -1.31 -10.33 -17.33
C HIS A 13 -0.80 -8.88 -17.18
N THR A 14 -1.24 -8.00 -18.07
CA THR A 14 -0.48 -6.80 -18.45
C THR A 14 -0.66 -5.59 -17.53
N SER A 15 -1.61 -5.60 -16.60
CA SER A 15 -1.90 -4.47 -15.72
C SER A 15 -2.79 -4.86 -14.54
N MET A 16 -2.79 -4.02 -13.51
CA MET A 16 -3.67 -4.13 -12.34
C MET A 16 -5.11 -3.70 -12.68
N LEU A 17 -6.11 -4.50 -12.31
CA LEU A 17 -7.54 -4.18 -12.44
C LEU A 17 -7.98 -3.70 -13.85
N TYR A 18 -7.42 -4.31 -14.90
CA TYR A 18 -7.69 -3.98 -16.31
C TYR A 18 -7.35 -2.53 -16.69
N SER A 19 -6.51 -1.86 -15.91
CA SER A 19 -6.09 -0.49 -16.19
C SER A 19 -5.17 -0.40 -17.41
N THR A 20 -5.04 0.79 -18.00
CA THR A 20 -4.12 1.01 -19.12
C THR A 20 -2.69 1.17 -18.59
N VAL A 21 -1.71 0.52 -19.24
CA VAL A 21 -0.29 0.69 -18.86
C VAL A 21 0.22 2.06 -19.31
N HIS A 22 0.81 2.83 -18.39
CA HIS A 22 1.36 4.16 -18.65
C HIS A 22 2.67 4.39 -17.89
N THR A 23 3.81 4.25 -18.57
CA THR A 23 5.14 4.29 -17.91
C THR A 23 5.86 5.64 -17.98
N ASP A 24 5.30 6.63 -18.67
CA ASP A 24 5.88 7.98 -18.78
C ASP A 24 5.24 8.92 -17.75
N LEU A 25 5.78 8.91 -16.53
CA LEU A 25 5.21 9.67 -15.40
C LEU A 25 5.19 11.19 -15.61
N ASP A 26 5.94 11.74 -16.58
CA ASP A 26 5.92 13.17 -16.90
C ASP A 26 4.64 13.60 -17.65
N THR A 27 3.92 12.65 -18.24
CA THR A 27 2.67 12.91 -18.99
C THR A 27 1.43 12.27 -18.34
N LEU A 28 1.56 11.86 -17.07
CA LEU A 28 0.53 11.15 -16.32
C LEU A 28 -0.74 12.00 -16.14
N ASP A 29 -1.86 11.54 -16.70
CA ASP A 29 -3.21 12.07 -16.48
C ASP A 29 -4.16 10.95 -16.04
N ALA A 30 -4.18 10.70 -14.72
CA ALA A 30 -4.97 9.65 -14.11
C ALA A 30 -5.63 10.12 -12.81
N ASP A 31 -6.70 9.45 -12.40
CA ASP A 31 -7.31 9.58 -11.08
C ASP A 31 -6.71 8.57 -10.10
N ILE A 32 -6.31 7.39 -10.60
CA ILE A 32 -5.72 6.29 -9.83
C ILE A 32 -4.49 5.77 -10.58
N ALA A 33 -3.39 5.57 -9.86
CA ALA A 33 -2.14 5.05 -10.42
C ALA A 33 -1.67 3.84 -9.61
N PHE A 34 -1.65 2.66 -10.24
CA PHE A 34 -1.02 1.47 -9.69
C PHE A 34 0.49 1.51 -9.94
N LEU A 35 1.31 1.13 -8.96
CA LEU A 35 2.77 1.13 -9.10
C LEU A 35 3.38 -0.09 -8.40
N GLY A 36 4.26 -0.81 -9.09
CA GLY A 36 5.08 -1.85 -8.47
C GLY A 36 6.41 -1.28 -7.96
N ILE A 37 6.80 -1.61 -6.73
CA ILE A 37 8.08 -1.19 -6.14
C ILE A 37 8.79 -2.44 -5.59
N PRO A 38 9.47 -3.23 -6.43
CA PRO A 38 9.85 -4.61 -6.10
C PRO A 38 11.04 -4.77 -5.13
N TYR A 39 11.95 -3.80 -5.02
CA TYR A 39 13.21 -3.97 -4.27
C TYR A 39 13.31 -3.04 -3.04
N GLY A 40 13.37 -3.59 -1.82
CA GLY A 40 13.66 -2.79 -0.63
C GLY A 40 15.15 -2.74 -0.27
N SER A 41 15.46 -2.22 0.92
CA SER A 41 16.83 -2.18 1.43
C SER A 41 17.14 -3.46 2.21
N ALA A 42 17.74 -4.43 1.53
CA ALA A 42 18.11 -5.72 2.10
C ALA A 42 19.13 -5.63 3.25
N TYR A 43 19.06 -6.54 4.23
CA TYR A 43 20.04 -6.63 5.33
C TYR A 43 21.28 -7.43 4.95
N THR A 44 21.16 -8.32 3.97
CA THR A 44 22.27 -9.08 3.39
C THR A 44 22.18 -9.09 1.85
N MET A 45 23.27 -9.46 1.18
CA MET A 45 23.31 -9.43 -0.29
C MET A 45 22.39 -10.45 -0.95
N ASP A 46 22.13 -11.59 -0.31
CA ASP A 46 21.22 -12.63 -0.79
C ASP A 46 19.74 -12.23 -0.71
N GLU A 47 19.41 -11.21 0.10
CA GLU A 47 18.05 -10.69 0.25
C GLU A 47 17.69 -9.62 -0.79
N VAL A 48 18.66 -9.05 -1.51
CA VAL A 48 18.44 -7.98 -2.51
C VAL A 48 17.44 -8.42 -3.59
N THR A 49 17.49 -9.68 -4.00
CA THR A 49 16.52 -10.29 -4.90
C THR A 49 15.84 -11.47 -4.22
N ASN A 50 14.95 -11.18 -3.27
CA ASN A 50 14.15 -12.18 -2.59
C ASN A 50 12.86 -12.53 -3.40
N ASP A 51 12.07 -13.47 -2.87
CA ASP A 51 10.83 -13.95 -3.52
C ASP A 51 9.78 -12.84 -3.72
N GLN A 52 9.75 -11.87 -2.80
CA GLN A 52 8.78 -10.78 -2.73
C GLN A 52 8.98 -9.76 -3.85
N THR A 53 10.18 -9.70 -4.44
CA THR A 53 10.42 -8.90 -5.66
C THR A 53 9.50 -9.27 -6.83
N ARG A 54 8.85 -10.44 -6.77
CA ARG A 54 7.87 -10.92 -7.77
C ARG A 54 6.42 -10.57 -7.42
N ALA A 55 6.15 -10.03 -6.22
CA ALA A 55 4.81 -9.68 -5.77
C ALA A 55 4.07 -8.73 -6.73
N PRO A 56 4.68 -7.66 -7.28
CA PRO A 56 4.00 -6.81 -8.26
C PRO A 56 3.47 -7.56 -9.48
N THR A 57 4.21 -8.58 -9.94
CA THR A 57 3.75 -9.42 -11.05
C THR A 57 2.65 -10.38 -10.61
N ALA A 58 2.82 -11.05 -9.46
CA ALA A 58 1.84 -12.02 -8.95
C ALA A 58 0.47 -11.39 -8.66
N VAL A 59 0.45 -10.20 -8.04
CA VAL A 59 -0.81 -9.49 -7.73
C VAL A 59 -1.53 -9.06 -9.01
N ARG A 60 -0.80 -8.54 -10.02
CA ARG A 60 -1.40 -8.22 -11.33
C ARG A 60 -2.02 -9.45 -11.99
N GLN A 61 -1.34 -10.60 -11.91
CA GLN A 61 -1.84 -11.88 -12.46
C GLN A 61 -3.11 -12.39 -11.78
N ALA A 62 -3.35 -12.02 -10.52
CA ALA A 62 -4.57 -12.37 -9.80
C ALA A 62 -5.76 -11.43 -10.08
N THR A 63 -5.59 -10.43 -10.96
CA THR A 63 -6.62 -9.42 -11.26
C THR A 63 -7.97 -10.03 -11.63
N ASP A 64 -7.99 -11.03 -12.50
CA ASP A 64 -9.21 -11.69 -12.99
C ASP A 64 -9.97 -12.44 -11.88
N ARG A 65 -9.24 -12.85 -10.83
CA ARG A 65 -9.79 -13.49 -9.63
C ARG A 65 -10.23 -12.48 -8.58
N ALA A 66 -9.58 -11.32 -8.50
CA ALA A 66 -9.99 -10.22 -7.63
C ALA A 66 -11.23 -9.46 -8.18
N VAL A 67 -11.28 -9.25 -9.50
CA VAL A 67 -12.39 -8.64 -10.24
C VAL A 67 -12.56 -9.37 -11.56
N ARG A 68 -13.71 -10.01 -11.78
CA ARG A 68 -13.96 -10.73 -13.04
C ARG A 68 -14.08 -9.80 -14.25
N LEU A 69 -14.81 -8.70 -14.11
CA LEU A 69 -15.04 -7.67 -15.12
C LEU A 69 -15.53 -6.38 -14.42
N LEU A 70 -15.23 -5.21 -14.99
CA LEU A 70 -15.54 -3.91 -14.39
C LEU A 70 -17.04 -3.55 -14.36
N ASP A 71 -17.83 -4.16 -15.25
CA ASP A 71 -19.28 -3.93 -15.41
C ASP A 71 -20.14 -4.85 -14.52
N ARG A 72 -19.52 -5.64 -13.64
CA ARG A 72 -20.21 -6.59 -12.76
C ARG A 72 -20.50 -5.97 -11.40
N TYR A 73 -21.64 -6.35 -10.84
CA TYR A 73 -22.03 -5.92 -9.50
C TYR A 73 -21.14 -6.62 -8.46
N ASP A 74 -20.54 -5.83 -7.59
CA ASP A 74 -19.70 -6.29 -6.48
C ASP A 74 -20.38 -5.94 -5.16
N PHE A 75 -20.64 -6.96 -4.35
CA PHE A 75 -21.36 -6.84 -3.08
C PHE A 75 -20.52 -6.23 -1.96
N ASP A 76 -19.19 -6.27 -2.07
CA ASP A 76 -18.32 -5.65 -1.05
C ASP A 76 -18.36 -4.12 -1.16
N ILE A 77 -18.60 -3.58 -2.36
CA ILE A 77 -18.64 -2.13 -2.61
C ILE A 77 -20.04 -1.61 -2.97
N GLY A 78 -21.02 -2.49 -3.23
CA GLY A 78 -22.40 -2.13 -3.52
C GLY A 78 -22.63 -1.59 -4.93
N GLY A 79 -22.03 -2.22 -5.95
CA GLY A 79 -22.21 -1.85 -7.37
C GLY A 79 -20.99 -2.18 -8.22
N THR A 80 -20.87 -1.54 -9.40
CA THR A 80 -19.67 -1.68 -10.24
C THR A 80 -18.49 -0.91 -9.64
N LEU A 81 -17.25 -1.23 -10.06
CA LEU A 81 -16.02 -0.66 -9.49
C LEU A 81 -16.01 0.87 -9.54
N TYR A 82 -16.33 1.43 -10.71
CA TYR A 82 -16.34 2.88 -10.95
C TYR A 82 -17.71 3.52 -10.84
N ASP A 83 -18.75 2.77 -10.44
CA ASP A 83 -20.09 3.31 -10.18
C ASP A 83 -20.66 4.19 -11.32
N GLY A 84 -20.33 3.81 -12.57
CA GLY A 84 -20.73 4.56 -13.78
C GLY A 84 -19.98 5.88 -14.02
N ARG A 85 -18.98 6.22 -13.21
CA ARG A 85 -18.16 7.43 -13.34
C ARG A 85 -16.99 7.21 -14.30
N ASP A 86 -16.58 8.26 -15.02
CA ASP A 86 -15.41 8.26 -15.92
C ASP A 86 -14.10 8.32 -15.10
N VAL A 87 -13.79 7.29 -14.32
CA VAL A 87 -12.56 7.23 -13.52
C VAL A 87 -11.41 6.72 -14.38
N ARG A 88 -10.31 7.46 -14.46
CA ARG A 88 -9.10 7.05 -15.21
C ARG A 88 -8.12 6.35 -14.28
N ALA A 89 -8.06 5.02 -14.38
CA ALA A 89 -7.04 4.22 -13.69
C ALA A 89 -5.94 3.77 -14.66
N VAL A 90 -4.68 3.89 -14.25
CA VAL A 90 -3.52 3.44 -15.02
C VAL A 90 -2.58 2.57 -14.19
N ASP A 91 -1.86 1.67 -14.83
CA ASP A 91 -0.75 0.92 -14.25
C ASP A 91 0.57 1.53 -14.70
N CYS A 92 1.31 2.10 -13.75
CA CYS A 92 2.58 2.78 -13.99
C CYS A 92 3.75 1.81 -14.21
N GLY A 93 3.51 0.50 -14.17
CA GLY A 93 4.54 -0.52 -14.25
C GLY A 93 5.31 -0.66 -12.94
N ASP A 94 6.57 -1.08 -13.05
CA ASP A 94 7.45 -1.30 -11.91
C ASP A 94 8.60 -0.28 -11.90
N VAL A 95 8.91 0.25 -10.72
CA VAL A 95 10.08 1.13 -10.51
C VAL A 95 11.35 0.40 -10.93
N THR A 96 12.21 1.09 -11.67
CA THR A 96 13.46 0.53 -12.18
C THR A 96 14.54 0.53 -11.10
N GLY A 97 15.17 -0.62 -10.89
CA GLY A 97 16.40 -0.75 -10.10
C GLY A 97 17.65 -0.47 -10.94
N ASP A 98 18.77 -0.25 -10.27
CA ASP A 98 20.08 -0.11 -10.91
C ASP A 98 21.06 -1.11 -10.28
N PRO A 99 21.61 -2.08 -11.04
CA PRO A 99 22.54 -3.06 -10.49
C PRO A 99 23.88 -2.47 -10.04
N VAL A 100 24.25 -1.26 -10.51
CA VAL A 100 25.50 -0.59 -10.07
C VAL A 100 25.28 0.35 -8.87
N ASP A 101 24.03 0.72 -8.59
CA ASP A 101 23.65 1.52 -7.43
C ASP A 101 22.31 1.00 -6.85
N PRO A 102 22.34 0.00 -5.95
CA PRO A 102 21.12 -0.55 -5.35
C PRO A 102 20.24 0.51 -4.66
N LYS A 103 20.84 1.58 -4.12
CA LYS A 103 20.09 2.68 -3.48
C LYS A 103 19.33 3.53 -4.49
N ALA A 104 19.65 3.43 -5.79
CA ALA A 104 18.92 4.13 -6.84
C ALA A 104 17.45 3.73 -6.87
N HIS A 105 17.10 2.49 -6.54
CA HIS A 105 15.71 2.03 -6.57
C HIS A 105 14.83 2.82 -5.59
N SER A 106 15.28 3.01 -4.35
CA SER A 106 14.58 3.81 -3.33
C SER A 106 14.39 5.27 -3.80
N ARG A 107 15.43 5.90 -4.37
CA ARG A 107 15.31 7.27 -4.91
C ARG A 107 14.38 7.37 -6.12
N ASN A 108 14.38 6.34 -6.97
CA ASN A 108 13.47 6.27 -8.12
C ASN A 108 12.02 6.05 -7.67
N ALA A 109 11.80 5.26 -6.62
CA ALA A 109 10.49 5.04 -6.02
C ALA A 109 9.91 6.32 -5.45
N GLU A 110 10.70 7.06 -4.66
CA GLU A 110 10.30 8.37 -4.12
C GLU A 110 9.91 9.34 -5.24
N GLU A 111 10.76 9.49 -6.26
CA GLU A 111 10.48 10.38 -7.41
C GLU A 111 9.26 9.92 -8.22
N ALA A 112 9.07 8.61 -8.41
CA ALA A 112 7.91 8.08 -9.11
C ALA A 112 6.60 8.41 -8.37
N VAL A 113 6.56 8.20 -7.06
CA VAL A 113 5.41 8.56 -6.22
C VAL A 113 5.17 10.06 -6.24
N ARG A 114 6.24 10.88 -6.16
CA ARG A 114 6.13 12.35 -6.23
C ARG A 114 5.48 12.80 -7.54
N LYS A 115 5.81 12.20 -8.67
CA LYS A 115 5.15 12.48 -9.97
C LYS A 115 3.69 12.04 -9.99
N ILE A 116 3.35 10.90 -9.39
CA ILE A 116 1.96 10.44 -9.24
C ILE A 116 1.14 11.44 -8.39
N LEU A 117 1.70 11.89 -7.27
CA LEU A 117 1.09 12.88 -6.39
C LEU A 117 0.92 14.24 -7.08
N ALA A 118 1.94 14.70 -7.83
CA ALA A 118 1.88 15.94 -8.61
C ALA A 118 0.81 15.90 -9.71
N ALA A 119 0.57 14.72 -10.31
CA ALA A 119 -0.53 14.50 -11.24
C ALA A 119 -1.90 14.50 -10.55
N GLY A 120 -1.94 14.47 -9.21
CA GLY A 120 -3.15 14.41 -8.37
C GLY A 120 -3.87 13.07 -8.41
N ALA A 121 -3.18 12.00 -8.77
CA ALA A 121 -3.68 10.63 -8.74
C ALA A 121 -3.56 10.01 -7.34
N LEU A 122 -4.43 9.06 -7.03
CA LEU A 122 -4.31 8.19 -5.85
C LEU A 122 -3.29 7.07 -6.14
N PRO A 123 -2.11 7.03 -5.48
CA PRO A 123 -1.15 5.95 -5.63
C PRO A 123 -1.62 4.69 -4.89
N LEU A 124 -1.60 3.56 -5.60
CA LEU A 124 -1.87 2.22 -5.07
C LEU A 124 -0.69 1.30 -5.39
N ILE A 125 0.05 0.90 -4.37
CA ILE A 125 1.40 0.37 -4.52
C ILE A 125 1.44 -1.11 -4.16
N ILE A 126 2.13 -1.90 -4.99
CA ILE A 126 2.49 -3.28 -4.67
C ILE A 126 3.99 -3.29 -4.43
N GLY A 127 4.40 -3.51 -3.18
CA GLY A 127 5.81 -3.51 -2.82
C GLY A 127 6.49 -4.87 -2.98
N GLY A 128 7.78 -4.88 -2.63
CA GLY A 128 8.51 -6.08 -2.21
C GLY A 128 8.39 -6.22 -0.70
N ASP A 129 9.49 -6.01 0.01
CA ASP A 129 9.53 -6.02 1.48
C ASP A 129 8.94 -4.76 2.13
N HIS A 130 8.78 -4.79 3.46
CA HIS A 130 8.22 -3.68 4.21
C HIS A 130 9.16 -2.46 4.33
N GLY A 131 10.31 -2.43 3.64
CA GLY A 131 11.11 -1.21 3.50
C GLY A 131 10.49 -0.21 2.51
N ILE A 132 9.57 -0.67 1.65
CA ILE A 132 8.97 0.14 0.58
C ILE A 132 8.20 1.38 1.05
N PRO A 133 7.43 1.38 2.17
CA PRO A 133 6.75 2.58 2.63
C PRO A 133 7.69 3.75 2.92
N ILE A 134 8.98 3.53 3.17
CA ILE A 134 9.94 4.60 3.48
C ILE A 134 10.08 5.59 2.31
N PRO A 135 10.56 5.21 1.11
CA PRO A 135 10.63 6.12 -0.02
C PRO A 135 9.25 6.63 -0.46
N VAL A 136 8.19 5.85 -0.24
CA VAL A 136 6.83 6.29 -0.57
C VAL A 136 6.42 7.45 0.33
N LEU A 137 6.54 7.32 1.65
CA LEU A 137 6.20 8.36 2.62
C LEU A 137 7.10 9.59 2.50
N ARG A 138 8.37 9.45 2.11
CA ARG A 138 9.24 10.60 1.79
C ARG A 138 8.66 11.48 0.68
N ALA A 139 7.95 10.91 -0.29
CA ALA A 139 7.31 11.67 -1.38
C ALA A 139 6.09 12.49 -0.93
N TYR A 140 5.60 12.30 0.30
CA TYR A 140 4.46 13.04 0.89
C TYR A 140 4.90 14.27 1.71
N ASP A 141 6.16 14.70 1.60
CA ASP A 141 6.73 15.82 2.38
C ASP A 141 5.94 17.15 2.26
N ASP A 142 5.26 17.39 1.14
CA ASP A 142 4.37 18.54 0.92
C ASP A 142 2.86 18.20 1.03
N GLN A 143 2.52 16.98 1.44
CA GLN A 143 1.16 16.45 1.47
C GLN A 143 0.58 16.28 2.88
N GLY A 144 1.31 16.70 3.92
CA GLY A 144 0.91 16.56 5.33
C GLY A 144 -0.24 17.48 5.77
N PRO A 145 -0.78 17.27 6.98
CA PRO A 145 -0.43 16.20 7.92
C PRO A 145 -1.04 14.84 7.51
N ILE A 146 -0.28 13.76 7.69
CA ILE A 146 -0.69 12.38 7.42
C ILE A 146 -0.86 11.61 8.73
N THR A 147 -1.97 10.87 8.82
CA THR A 147 -2.17 9.79 9.79
C THR A 147 -1.81 8.48 9.12
N LEU A 148 -0.76 7.82 9.59
CA LEU A 148 -0.30 6.53 9.07
C LEU A 148 -1.08 5.40 9.74
N ILE A 149 -1.67 4.54 8.92
CA ILE A 149 -2.37 3.32 9.35
C ILE A 149 -1.54 2.13 8.87
N GLN A 150 -0.90 1.43 9.80
CA GLN A 150 -0.15 0.20 9.51
C GLN A 150 -0.99 -1.01 9.90
N ILE A 151 -1.12 -1.97 8.99
CA ILE A 151 -1.68 -3.29 9.24
C ILE A 151 -0.51 -4.26 9.22
N ASP A 152 -0.19 -4.85 10.36
CA ASP A 152 1.03 -5.65 10.53
C ASP A 152 0.92 -6.59 11.73
N ALA A 153 1.64 -7.72 11.70
CA ALA A 153 1.86 -8.53 12.88
C ALA A 153 2.97 -7.93 13.76
N HIS A 154 3.91 -7.23 13.13
CA HIS A 154 5.16 -6.76 13.69
C HIS A 154 5.19 -5.24 13.87
N LEU A 155 6.06 -4.80 14.79
CA LEU A 155 6.12 -3.39 15.19
C LEU A 155 6.84 -2.54 14.13
N ASP A 156 7.95 -3.01 13.56
CA ASP A 156 8.72 -2.28 12.54
C ASP A 156 9.34 -0.94 12.97
N TRP A 157 9.85 -0.95 14.20
CA TRP A 157 10.47 0.21 14.85
C TRP A 157 11.99 0.15 15.00
N ARG A 158 12.67 -0.82 14.38
CA ARG A 158 14.12 -0.97 14.48
C ARG A 158 14.79 0.30 13.96
N ASP A 159 15.77 0.81 14.70
CA ASP A 159 16.58 1.92 14.18
C ASP A 159 17.48 1.46 13.04
N GLN A 160 18.08 0.28 13.20
CA GLN A 160 18.85 -0.41 12.17
C GLN A 160 18.96 -1.91 12.46
N ILE A 161 19.22 -2.66 11.40
CA ILE A 161 19.70 -4.04 11.43
C ILE A 161 20.91 -4.12 10.49
N ASN A 162 22.03 -4.68 10.96
CA ASN A 162 23.26 -4.84 10.19
C ASN A 162 23.79 -3.55 9.51
N GLY A 163 23.53 -2.38 10.11
CA GLY A 163 23.90 -1.07 9.59
C GLY A 163 22.91 -0.46 8.58
N VAL A 164 21.80 -1.16 8.28
CA VAL A 164 20.76 -0.70 7.36
C VAL A 164 19.63 -0.05 8.14
N HIS A 165 19.36 1.23 7.87
CA HIS A 165 18.33 2.04 8.54
C HIS A 165 16.99 2.10 7.77
N ASP A 166 17.01 1.79 6.48
CA ASP A 166 15.84 1.86 5.59
C ASP A 166 15.36 0.45 5.18
N GLY A 167 15.62 -0.55 6.02
CA GLY A 167 15.21 -1.94 5.79
C GLY A 167 13.83 -2.26 6.35
N LEU A 168 13.34 -3.46 6.05
CA LEU A 168 11.94 -3.87 6.28
C LEU A 168 11.46 -3.80 7.73
N SER A 169 12.35 -3.81 8.73
CA SER A 169 11.97 -3.70 10.15
C SER A 169 12.03 -2.27 10.70
N SER A 170 12.30 -1.29 9.83
CA SER A 170 12.45 0.13 10.19
C SER A 170 11.40 1.10 9.61
N PRO A 171 10.41 0.71 8.77
CA PRO A 171 9.58 1.69 8.05
C PRO A 171 8.80 2.63 8.98
N ILE A 172 8.25 2.11 10.07
CA ILE A 172 7.44 2.92 10.99
C ILE A 172 8.32 3.83 11.84
N ARG A 173 9.51 3.34 12.22
CA ARG A 173 10.52 4.19 12.85
C ARG A 173 10.93 5.36 11.93
N ARG A 174 11.21 5.10 10.65
CA ARG A 174 11.53 6.17 9.69
C ARG A 174 10.35 7.12 9.47
N ALA A 175 9.12 6.60 9.41
CA ALA A 175 7.92 7.42 9.31
C ALA A 175 7.76 8.37 10.52
N SER A 176 8.03 7.89 11.74
CA SER A 176 7.95 8.70 12.97
C SER A 176 8.91 9.90 13.01
N GLU A 177 9.95 9.87 12.18
CA GLU A 177 10.95 10.94 12.08
C GLU A 177 10.57 11.98 11.01
N MET A 178 9.48 11.75 10.26
CA MET A 178 9.02 12.63 9.19
C MET A 178 8.03 13.68 9.72
N PRO A 179 8.28 14.99 9.53
CA PRO A 179 7.44 16.06 10.11
C PRO A 179 6.01 16.09 9.57
N HIS A 180 5.77 15.53 8.38
CA HIS A 180 4.45 15.43 7.77
C HIS A 180 3.65 14.20 8.22
N VAL A 181 4.25 13.27 8.97
CA VAL A 181 3.55 12.15 9.62
C VAL A 181 3.31 12.53 11.07
N GLN A 182 2.03 12.68 11.47
CA GLN A 182 1.69 13.17 12.82
C GLN A 182 1.22 12.06 13.75
N GLU A 183 0.37 11.17 13.25
CA GLU A 183 -0.20 10.08 14.04
C GLU A 183 0.07 8.74 13.37
N ILE A 184 0.36 7.73 14.18
CA ILE A 184 0.61 6.37 13.72
C ILE A 184 -0.34 5.44 14.48
N PHE A 185 -1.10 4.63 13.74
CA PHE A 185 -1.93 3.55 14.26
C PHE A 185 -1.43 2.24 13.69
N GLN A 186 -1.00 1.34 14.58
CA GLN A 186 -0.47 0.03 14.22
C GLN A 186 -1.45 -1.04 14.65
N ILE A 187 -2.08 -1.73 13.69
CA ILE A 187 -3.25 -2.58 13.90
C ILE A 187 -2.91 -4.02 13.54
N GLY A 188 -3.10 -4.93 14.49
CA GLY A 188 -2.87 -6.38 14.28
C GLY A 188 -1.61 -6.91 14.98
N ILE A 189 -0.93 -6.09 15.78
CA ILE A 189 0.33 -6.44 16.43
C ILE A 189 0.18 -7.70 17.31
N ARG A 190 1.02 -8.70 17.06
CA ARG A 190 0.99 -10.01 17.76
C ARG A 190 2.30 -10.79 17.54
N ALA A 191 2.46 -11.87 18.28
CA ALA A 191 3.61 -12.78 18.17
C ALA A 191 4.96 -12.05 18.30
N GLN A 192 6.05 -12.71 17.88
CA GLN A 192 7.40 -12.17 17.93
C GLN A 192 7.83 -11.71 16.54
N GLY A 193 8.17 -10.43 16.43
CA GLY A 193 8.93 -9.89 15.30
C GLY A 193 10.38 -9.64 15.67
N THR A 194 11.02 -8.73 14.95
CA THR A 194 12.42 -8.32 15.23
C THR A 194 12.54 -7.27 16.34
N ALA A 195 11.44 -6.59 16.69
CA ALA A 195 11.42 -5.55 17.71
C ALA A 195 11.83 -6.08 19.08
N ARG A 196 12.62 -5.28 19.80
CA ARG A 196 13.04 -5.52 21.18
C ARG A 196 12.32 -4.56 22.13
N PRO A 197 12.48 -4.70 23.46
CA PRO A 197 11.90 -3.75 24.40
C PRO A 197 12.25 -2.29 24.09
N GLU A 198 13.47 -2.00 23.65
CA GLU A 198 13.91 -0.64 23.28
C GLU A 198 13.08 -0.03 22.12
N GLU A 199 12.70 -0.82 21.12
CA GLU A 199 11.86 -0.36 20.02
C GLU A 199 10.40 -0.16 20.44
N TYR A 200 9.90 -1.03 21.30
CA TYR A 200 8.56 -0.86 21.88
C TYR A 200 8.49 0.42 22.74
N GLU A 201 9.49 0.66 23.57
CA GLU A 201 9.61 1.87 24.37
C GLU A 201 9.71 3.13 23.49
N ALA A 202 10.47 3.08 22.39
CA ALA A 202 10.54 4.17 21.42
C ALA A 202 9.19 4.45 20.75
N ALA A 203 8.45 3.41 20.36
CA ALA A 203 7.11 3.54 19.78
C ALA A 203 6.12 4.16 20.78
N GLN A 204 6.18 3.75 22.05
CA GLN A 204 5.38 4.34 23.13
C GLN A 204 5.76 5.80 23.39
N ALA A 205 7.05 6.13 23.42
CA ALA A 205 7.54 7.49 23.64
C ALA A 205 7.14 8.46 22.52
N TYR A 206 7.07 7.97 21.28
CA TYR A 206 6.50 8.73 20.16
C TYR A 206 4.99 8.98 20.31
N GLY A 207 4.27 8.06 20.98
CA GLY A 207 2.81 8.08 21.08
C GLY A 207 2.12 7.24 20.01
N SER A 208 2.79 6.18 19.50
CA SER A 208 2.18 5.27 18.52
C SER A 208 0.97 4.54 19.13
N ASN A 209 -0.15 4.55 18.40
CA ASN A 209 -1.36 3.83 18.78
C ASN A 209 -1.23 2.35 18.41
N ILE A 210 -0.60 1.58 19.30
CA ILE A 210 -0.43 0.13 19.13
C ILE A 210 -1.74 -0.58 19.50
N VAL A 211 -2.35 -1.25 18.52
CA VAL A 211 -3.55 -2.07 18.66
C VAL A 211 -3.17 -3.52 18.41
N THR A 212 -3.14 -4.30 19.49
CA THR A 212 -2.87 -5.73 19.39
C THR A 212 -3.99 -6.44 18.63
N ALA A 213 -3.68 -7.57 18.00
CA ALA A 213 -4.72 -8.37 17.35
C ALA A 213 -5.79 -8.86 18.34
N TYR A 214 -5.42 -9.12 19.60
CA TYR A 214 -6.37 -9.51 20.66
C TYR A 214 -7.34 -8.37 20.98
N GLU A 215 -6.83 -7.14 21.14
CA GLU A 215 -7.68 -5.97 21.33
C GLU A 215 -8.64 -5.78 20.15
N LEU A 216 -8.14 -5.93 18.91
CA LEU A 216 -8.98 -5.82 17.72
C LEU A 216 -10.11 -6.86 17.69
N HIS A 217 -9.82 -8.11 18.04
CA HIS A 217 -10.84 -9.17 18.07
C HIS A 217 -11.84 -9.00 19.21
N GLU A 218 -11.40 -8.49 20.36
CA GLU A 218 -12.26 -8.23 21.52
C GLU A 218 -13.19 -7.03 21.30
N LYS A 219 -12.67 -5.93 20.74
CA LYS A 219 -13.39 -4.66 20.62
C LYS A 219 -14.05 -4.44 19.26
N GLY A 220 -13.55 -5.10 18.21
CA GLY A 220 -13.99 -4.91 16.83
C GLY A 220 -13.35 -3.70 16.14
N MET A 221 -13.36 -3.72 14.80
CA MET A 221 -12.71 -2.68 13.98
C MET A 221 -13.39 -1.31 14.13
N GLN A 222 -14.70 -1.26 14.30
CA GLN A 222 -15.43 -0.01 14.56
C GLN A 222 -14.88 0.76 15.78
N ALA A 223 -14.57 0.08 16.89
CA ALA A 223 -13.98 0.72 18.07
C ALA A 223 -12.57 1.25 17.79
N ILE A 224 -11.81 0.63 16.88
CA ILE A 224 -10.50 1.12 16.45
C ILE A 224 -10.66 2.34 15.55
N LEU A 225 -11.62 2.32 14.61
CA LEU A 225 -11.97 3.47 13.76
C LEU A 225 -12.41 4.70 14.57
N GLU A 226 -13.05 4.51 15.72
CA GLU A 226 -13.43 5.60 16.64
C GLU A 226 -12.23 6.29 17.30
N ARG A 227 -11.10 5.59 17.44
CA ARG A 227 -9.85 6.17 17.96
C ARG A 227 -9.10 6.99 16.92
N ILE A 228 -9.31 6.71 15.63
CA ILE A 228 -8.69 7.44 14.53
C ILE A 228 -9.45 8.78 14.35
N PRO A 229 -8.76 9.94 14.26
CA PRO A 229 -9.44 11.24 14.10
C PRO A 229 -10.32 11.30 12.85
N ASP A 230 -11.40 12.09 12.88
CA ASP A 230 -12.18 12.42 11.68
C ASP A 230 -11.52 13.54 10.86
N GLY A 231 -11.84 13.62 9.57
CA GLY A 231 -11.33 14.63 8.64
C GLY A 231 -9.85 14.47 8.26
N GLY A 232 -9.19 13.40 8.72
CA GLY A 232 -7.77 13.14 8.49
C GLY A 232 -7.43 12.76 7.04
N ARG A 233 -6.13 12.88 6.73
CA ARG A 233 -5.50 12.32 5.52
C ARG A 233 -4.79 11.04 5.90
N TYR A 234 -5.30 9.90 5.47
CA TYR A 234 -4.81 8.58 5.86
C TYR A 234 -3.93 7.99 4.79
N TYR A 235 -2.72 7.55 5.16
CA TYR A 235 -1.92 6.67 4.33
C TYR A 235 -1.95 5.27 4.95
N ILE A 236 -2.18 4.24 4.14
CA ILE A 236 -2.34 2.86 4.61
C ILE A 236 -1.16 2.01 4.12
N THR A 237 -0.38 1.44 5.03
CA THR A 237 0.63 0.42 4.70
C THR A 237 0.12 -0.93 5.18
N VAL A 238 0.04 -1.90 4.29
CA VAL A 238 -0.45 -3.25 4.60
C VAL A 238 0.69 -4.23 4.46
N ASP A 239 1.26 -4.66 5.58
CA ASP A 239 2.02 -5.89 5.63
C ASP A 239 1.06 -7.06 5.41
N ALA A 240 1.34 -7.88 4.41
CA ALA A 240 0.56 -9.08 4.15
C ALA A 240 0.51 -10.02 5.38
N ASP A 241 1.53 -10.03 6.24
CA ASP A 241 1.57 -10.87 7.43
C ASP A 241 0.73 -10.34 8.60
N GLY A 242 0.33 -9.06 8.55
CA GLY A 242 -0.63 -8.47 9.48
C GLY A 242 -2.03 -9.02 9.33
N VAL A 243 -2.36 -9.45 8.12
CA VAL A 243 -3.63 -10.11 7.79
C VAL A 243 -3.54 -11.58 8.18
N ASP A 244 -4.66 -12.16 8.63
CA ASP A 244 -4.66 -13.54 9.10
C ASP A 244 -4.22 -14.52 7.98
N PRO A 245 -3.38 -15.53 8.28
CA PRO A 245 -2.92 -16.52 7.29
C PRO A 245 -4.04 -17.32 6.61
N SER A 246 -5.25 -17.37 7.19
CA SER A 246 -6.41 -17.93 6.50
C SER A 246 -6.89 -17.09 5.30
N VAL A 247 -6.45 -15.83 5.22
CA VAL A 247 -6.74 -14.88 4.13
C VAL A 247 -5.49 -14.64 3.28
N MET A 248 -4.34 -14.37 3.91
CA MET A 248 -3.07 -14.04 3.24
C MET A 248 -1.94 -14.99 3.67
N PRO A 249 -1.96 -16.27 3.25
CA PRO A 249 -0.96 -17.27 3.67
C PRO A 249 0.44 -17.08 3.05
N GLY A 250 0.54 -16.36 1.94
CA GLY A 250 1.73 -16.23 1.10
C GLY A 250 2.66 -15.13 1.60
N VAL A 251 3.28 -15.34 2.76
CA VAL A 251 4.22 -14.40 3.40
C VAL A 251 5.48 -15.10 3.92
N ALA A 252 6.51 -14.35 4.29
CA ALA A 252 7.75 -14.92 4.79
C ALA A 252 7.55 -15.66 6.13
N GLY A 253 6.90 -15.01 7.10
CA GLY A 253 6.63 -15.52 8.44
C GLY A 253 5.17 -15.29 8.86
N PRO A 254 4.24 -16.22 8.59
CA PRO A 254 2.83 -16.04 8.94
C PRO A 254 2.62 -16.07 10.46
N ALA A 255 1.82 -15.15 10.98
CA ALA A 255 1.39 -15.13 12.38
C ALA A 255 -0.13 -15.36 12.49
N PHE A 256 -0.58 -16.36 13.25
CA PHE A 256 -2.03 -16.65 13.39
C PHE A 256 -2.78 -15.59 14.22
N GLY A 257 -4.08 -15.44 13.94
CA GLY A 257 -4.97 -14.53 14.69
C GLY A 257 -4.91 -13.09 14.20
N GLY A 258 -4.60 -12.87 12.91
CA GLY A 258 -4.42 -11.54 12.33
C GLY A 258 -5.72 -10.82 11.99
N VAL A 259 -5.60 -9.71 11.26
CA VAL A 259 -6.75 -8.97 10.75
C VAL A 259 -7.51 -9.85 9.76
N THR A 260 -8.81 -10.01 9.96
CA THR A 260 -9.66 -10.78 9.03
C THR A 260 -10.04 -9.94 7.80
N TYR A 261 -10.45 -10.60 6.71
CA TYR A 261 -10.92 -9.90 5.50
C TYR A 261 -12.07 -8.93 5.79
N CYS A 262 -13.02 -9.33 6.64
CA CYS A 262 -14.15 -8.48 7.03
C CYS A 262 -13.71 -7.23 7.80
N GLN A 263 -12.78 -7.38 8.77
CA GLN A 263 -12.21 -6.25 9.51
C GLN A 263 -11.42 -5.32 8.59
N MET A 264 -10.65 -5.86 7.64
CA MET A 264 -9.92 -5.04 6.65
C MET A 264 -10.88 -4.24 5.77
N ARG A 265 -11.96 -4.87 5.29
CA ARG A 265 -13.02 -4.16 4.55
C ARG A 265 -13.64 -3.05 5.40
N GLU A 266 -13.96 -3.33 6.66
CA GLU A 266 -14.53 -2.35 7.58
C GLU A 266 -13.59 -1.14 7.79
N LEU A 267 -12.29 -1.39 7.97
CA LEU A 267 -11.26 -0.37 8.08
C LEU A 267 -11.19 0.51 6.83
N LEU A 268 -11.04 -0.09 5.64
CA LEU A 268 -10.90 0.66 4.38
C LEU A 268 -12.11 1.56 4.12
N HIS A 269 -13.33 1.02 4.26
CA HIS A 269 -14.56 1.79 4.07
C HIS A 269 -14.76 2.83 5.19
N GLY A 270 -14.37 2.50 6.42
CA GLY A 270 -14.42 3.40 7.56
C GLY A 270 -13.53 4.63 7.38
N LEU A 271 -12.27 4.43 7.00
CA LEU A 271 -11.32 5.52 6.73
C LEU A 271 -11.80 6.44 5.61
N VAL A 272 -12.35 5.86 4.52
CA VAL A 272 -12.93 6.66 3.43
C VAL A 272 -14.12 7.49 3.89
N ARG A 273 -14.97 6.98 4.80
CA ARG A 273 -16.08 7.75 5.37
C ARG A 273 -15.62 8.85 6.31
N LYS A 274 -14.56 8.59 7.09
CA LYS A 274 -14.03 9.54 8.08
C LYS A 274 -13.24 10.69 7.45
N GLY A 275 -12.62 10.49 6.29
CA GLY A 275 -11.75 11.51 5.68
C GLY A 275 -11.23 11.13 4.30
N ARG A 276 -9.93 11.38 4.06
CA ARG A 276 -9.30 11.13 2.76
C ARG A 276 -8.20 10.09 2.86
N VAL A 277 -8.39 8.91 2.27
CA VAL A 277 -7.25 8.00 2.02
C VAL A 277 -6.43 8.57 0.86
N VAL A 278 -5.15 8.85 1.11
CA VAL A 278 -4.24 9.53 0.16
C VAL A 278 -3.26 8.59 -0.53
N GLY A 279 -3.23 7.33 -0.14
CA GLY A 279 -2.40 6.29 -0.73
C GLY A 279 -2.54 4.98 0.04
N MET A 280 -2.19 3.89 -0.61
CA MET A 280 -2.10 2.59 0.03
C MET A 280 -1.00 1.75 -0.62
N ASP A 281 -0.18 1.10 0.19
CA ASP A 281 0.74 0.05 -0.26
C ASP A 281 0.40 -1.31 0.37
N ILE A 282 0.77 -2.39 -0.32
CA ILE A 282 0.71 -3.76 0.17
C ILE A 282 2.07 -4.42 -0.08
N VAL A 283 2.68 -4.96 0.96
CA VAL A 283 4.07 -5.45 0.98
C VAL A 283 4.16 -6.88 1.54
N GLU A 284 5.36 -7.46 1.55
CA GLU A 284 5.73 -8.75 2.16
C GLU A 284 5.04 -10.00 1.55
N ILE A 285 4.39 -9.84 0.40
CA ILE A 285 3.81 -10.95 -0.35
C ILE A 285 4.93 -11.83 -0.90
N THR A 286 4.90 -13.11 -0.58
CA THR A 286 5.83 -14.15 -1.04
C THR A 286 5.12 -15.11 -2.00
N PRO A 287 5.13 -14.84 -3.33
CA PRO A 287 4.36 -15.63 -4.30
C PRO A 287 4.63 -17.13 -4.28
N SER A 288 5.84 -17.59 -3.97
CA SER A 288 6.13 -19.04 -3.93
C SER A 288 5.42 -19.77 -2.78
N LYS A 289 4.98 -19.03 -1.75
CA LYS A 289 4.24 -19.55 -0.60
C LYS A 289 2.73 -19.31 -0.71
N ASP A 290 2.28 -18.60 -1.75
CA ASP A 290 0.88 -18.20 -1.89
C ASP A 290 -0.01 -19.34 -2.43
N VAL A 291 -0.55 -20.13 -1.51
CA VAL A 291 -1.44 -21.25 -1.83
C VAL A 291 -2.68 -20.72 -2.55
N ASN A 292 -2.95 -21.27 -3.74
CA ASN A 292 -4.10 -20.89 -4.59
C ASN A 292 -4.19 -19.40 -4.91
N GLN A 293 -3.08 -18.65 -4.85
CA GLN A 293 -3.03 -17.20 -5.04
C GLN A 293 -3.92 -16.40 -4.06
N LEU A 294 -4.25 -16.96 -2.89
CA LEU A 294 -5.18 -16.34 -1.95
C LEU A 294 -4.71 -14.95 -1.50
N THR A 295 -3.41 -14.80 -1.27
CA THR A 295 -2.76 -13.56 -0.85
C THR A 295 -2.83 -12.51 -1.96
N ALA A 296 -2.46 -12.90 -3.19
CA ALA A 296 -2.53 -12.01 -4.34
C ALA A 296 -3.98 -11.56 -4.65
N ILE A 297 -4.95 -12.47 -4.48
CA ILE A 297 -6.39 -12.15 -4.62
C ILE A 297 -6.82 -11.18 -3.53
N ALA A 298 -6.47 -11.43 -2.27
CA ALA A 298 -6.81 -10.55 -1.16
C ALA A 298 -6.23 -9.13 -1.36
N ALA A 299 -4.98 -9.03 -1.80
CA ALA A 299 -4.36 -7.75 -2.13
C ALA A 299 -5.14 -6.99 -3.22
N GLY A 300 -5.51 -7.67 -4.31
CA GLY A 300 -6.36 -7.09 -5.35
C GLY A 300 -7.75 -6.68 -4.82
N ARG A 301 -8.35 -7.48 -3.93
CA ARG A 301 -9.63 -7.17 -3.29
C ARG A 301 -9.55 -5.98 -2.34
N PHE A 302 -8.42 -5.75 -1.67
CA PHE A 302 -8.24 -4.54 -0.85
C PHE A 302 -8.19 -3.28 -1.72
N PHE A 303 -7.48 -3.32 -2.85
CA PHE A 303 -7.54 -2.22 -3.81
C PHE A 303 -8.96 -2.00 -4.34
N VAL A 304 -9.71 -3.06 -4.67
CA VAL A 304 -11.12 -2.95 -5.09
C VAL A 304 -11.98 -2.28 -4.03
N ASN A 305 -11.84 -2.68 -2.76
CA ASN A 305 -12.59 -2.09 -1.66
C ASN A 305 -12.27 -0.61 -1.48
N LEU A 306 -10.98 -0.24 -1.50
CA LEU A 306 -10.55 1.15 -1.38
C LEU A 306 -11.03 1.99 -2.58
N VAL A 307 -10.82 1.53 -3.81
CA VAL A 307 -11.25 2.23 -5.02
C VAL A 307 -12.77 2.39 -5.04
N GLY A 308 -13.51 1.30 -4.83
CA GLY A 308 -14.97 1.33 -4.86
C GLY A 308 -15.57 2.24 -3.79
N ALA A 309 -14.97 2.30 -2.60
CA ALA A 309 -15.37 3.23 -1.55
C ALA A 309 -15.01 4.69 -1.92
N ALA A 310 -13.79 4.94 -2.39
CA ALA A 310 -13.30 6.26 -2.80
C ALA A 310 -14.15 6.88 -3.91
N VAL A 311 -14.49 6.09 -4.93
CA VAL A 311 -15.36 6.50 -6.04
C VAL A 311 -16.72 6.96 -5.50
N ARG A 312 -17.36 6.16 -4.64
CA ARG A 312 -18.68 6.50 -4.06
C ARG A 312 -18.63 7.71 -3.14
N ALA A 313 -17.50 7.92 -2.46
CA ALA A 313 -17.22 9.10 -1.65
C ALA A 313 -16.90 10.37 -2.48
N GLY A 314 -16.94 10.29 -3.82
CA GLY A 314 -16.73 11.45 -4.68
C GLY A 314 -15.28 11.89 -4.81
N TYR A 315 -14.33 10.99 -4.55
CA TYR A 315 -12.91 11.35 -4.49
C TYR A 315 -12.36 11.98 -5.77
N PHE A 316 -12.99 11.71 -6.91
CA PHE A 316 -12.50 12.05 -8.25
C PHE A 316 -13.44 13.01 -9.00
N ASP A 317 -14.57 13.42 -8.40
CA ASP A 317 -15.63 14.15 -9.10
C ASP A 317 -15.18 15.51 -9.63
N GLN A 318 -14.34 16.21 -8.87
CA GLN A 318 -13.77 17.48 -9.29
C GLN A 318 -12.90 17.31 -10.55
N ARG A 319 -12.05 16.28 -10.59
CA ARG A 319 -11.18 15.99 -11.75
C ARG A 319 -11.99 15.56 -12.96
N ILE A 320 -12.97 14.67 -12.77
CA ILE A 320 -13.89 14.23 -13.82
C ILE A 320 -14.60 15.44 -14.45
N SER A 321 -15.12 16.34 -13.61
CA SER A 321 -15.79 17.56 -14.07
C SER A 321 -14.84 18.49 -14.83
N GLN A 322 -13.61 18.67 -14.35
CA GLN A 322 -12.60 19.50 -15.01
C GLN A 322 -12.20 18.94 -16.39
N ARG A 323 -12.06 17.62 -16.52
CA ARG A 323 -11.75 16.99 -17.82
C ARG A 323 -12.91 17.10 -18.80
N ALA A 324 -14.14 16.91 -18.34
CA ALA A 324 -15.33 17.06 -19.18
C ALA A 324 -15.51 18.50 -19.72
N ALA A 325 -15.00 19.50 -18.98
CA ALA A 325 -15.03 20.91 -19.39
C ALA A 325 -13.91 21.33 -20.35
N ARG A 326 -12.88 20.49 -20.58
CA ARG A 326 -11.81 20.80 -21.55
C ARG A 326 -12.36 20.62 -22.97
N PRO A 327 -12.19 21.61 -23.88
CA PRO A 327 -12.54 21.41 -25.28
C PRO A 327 -11.74 20.24 -25.86
N ALA A 328 -12.38 19.40 -26.68
CA ALA A 328 -11.71 18.32 -27.39
C ALA A 328 -10.58 18.94 -28.24
N ALA A 329 -9.34 18.51 -27.96
CA ALA A 329 -8.15 18.91 -28.72
C ALA A 329 -8.15 18.27 -30.11
#